data_AF-A0A8S3DW03-F1
#
_entry.id   AF-A0A8S3DW03-F1
#
_cell.length_a   1.000
_cell.length_b   1.000
_cell.length_c   1.000
_cell.angle_alpha   90.00
_cell.angle_beta   90.00
_cell.angle_gamma   90.00
#
_symmetry.space_group_name_H-M   'P 1'
#
loop_
_entity.id
_entity.type
_entity.pdbx_description
1 polymer ?
#
loop_
_entity_poly.entity_id
_entity_poly.type
_entity_poly.pdbx_seq_one_letter_code
_entity_poly.pdbx_strand_id
1 'polypeptide(L)'
;QEEQRIAQRRDSLGPNGLKKLKDELDQARSNNKKSCSECGNIPHLPITISDQLHLPPIEYYSNKDEVDLFHSPTSHFIRYTLHIPMKNLPLDLQLYLPLFSNLLFHTSIQYENIHLDKFNFCELISRDILSCSVSNEQSPSPIQSSYVTAHYIDTFAISLQSISTDEIYKNTIDYFRYVLFGTIFNDHKIIIEECEKELKNLIEAIQDGHTIHLGFFNSLIHSTNSNSYYHQTNIFSQKNLLEKICKQPDKYQNEILSKLERIRLFIL
;
A
#
# COMPACT_ATOMS: atom_id res chain seq x y z
N GLN A 1 38.02 -1.13 5.06
CA GLN A 1 38.23 0.11 4.28
C GLN A 1 37.94 1.34 5.13
N GLU A 2 36.77 1.44 5.76
CA GLU A 2 36.42 2.59 6.61
C GLU A 2 37.35 2.77 7.83
N GLU A 3 37.73 1.67 8.49
CA GLU A 3 38.67 1.72 9.63
C GLU A 3 40.05 2.25 9.24
N GLN A 4 40.55 1.88 8.05
CA GLN A 4 41.82 2.37 7.51
C GLN A 4 41.74 3.86 7.18
N ARG A 5 40.60 4.32 6.63
CA ARG A 5 40.33 5.74 6.39
C ARG A 5 40.34 6.55 7.69
N ILE A 6 39.73 6.01 8.75
CA ILE A 6 39.70 6.63 10.08
C ILE A 6 41.11 6.67 10.69
N ALA A 7 41.89 5.60 10.56
CA ALA A 7 43.27 5.55 11.05
C ALA A 7 44.17 6.58 10.36
N GLN A 8 44.14 6.65 9.03
CA GLN A 8 44.88 7.67 8.27
C GLN A 8 44.48 9.09 8.65
N ARG A 9 43.17 9.33 8.86
CA ARG A 9 42.68 10.65 9.29
C ARG A 9 43.14 11.00 10.69
N ARG A 10 43.18 10.02 11.61
CA ARG A 10 43.69 10.18 12.98
C ARG A 10 45.18 10.56 12.98
N ASP A 11 45.98 9.89 12.16
CA ASP A 11 47.41 10.15 12.04
C ASP A 11 47.67 11.54 11.42
N SER A 12 46.90 11.92 10.39
CA SER A 12 47.04 13.23 9.72
C SER A 12 46.67 14.43 10.61
N LEU A 13 45.73 14.24 11.54
CA LEU A 13 45.26 15.30 12.46
C LEU A 13 46.22 15.52 13.63
N GLY A 14 46.97 14.50 14.04
CA GLY A 14 47.83 14.55 15.22
C GLY A 14 47.07 14.83 16.54
N PRO A 15 47.79 14.93 17.68
CA PRO A 15 47.16 15.10 18.99
C PRO A 15 46.39 16.42 19.13
N ASN A 16 46.89 17.51 18.54
CA ASN A 16 46.24 18.82 18.61
C ASN A 16 44.98 18.90 17.73
N GLY A 17 45.01 18.32 16.53
CA GLY A 17 43.84 18.26 15.65
C GLY A 17 42.73 17.39 16.23
N LEU A 18 43.08 16.28 16.89
CA LEU A 18 42.10 15.42 17.58
C LEU A 18 41.47 16.12 18.78
N LYS A 19 42.24 16.91 19.54
CA LYS A 19 41.70 17.72 20.64
C LYS A 19 40.68 18.74 20.13
N LYS A 20 41.03 19.47 19.06
CA LYS A 20 40.12 20.43 18.43
C LYS A 20 38.82 19.77 17.94
N LEU A 21 38.93 18.61 17.29
CA LEU A 21 37.76 17.86 16.79
C LEU A 21 36.87 17.36 17.93
N LYS A 22 37.46 17.00 19.07
CA LYS A 22 36.72 16.67 20.29
C LYS A 22 35.96 17.88 20.85
N ASP A 23 36.64 19.03 20.96
CA ASP A 23 36.02 20.25 21.46
C ASP A 23 34.86 20.71 20.54
N GLU A 24 35.04 20.62 19.22
CA GLU A 24 33.99 20.88 18.22
C GLU A 24 32.80 19.90 18.35
N LEU A 25 33.07 18.60 18.56
CA LEU A 25 32.05 17.58 18.76
C LEU A 25 31.28 17.77 20.08
N ASP A 26 31.96 18.14 21.16
CA ASP A 26 31.35 18.42 22.45
C ASP A 26 30.50 19.71 22.39
N GLN A 27 30.97 20.73 21.67
CA GLN A 27 30.19 21.94 21.38
C GLN A 27 28.95 21.62 20.53
N ALA A 28 29.09 20.79 19.48
CA ALA A 28 27.96 20.38 18.64
C ALA A 28 26.93 19.55 19.44
N ARG A 29 27.38 18.62 20.30
CA ARG A 29 26.50 17.87 21.21
C ARG A 29 25.79 18.76 22.20
N SER A 30 26.48 19.75 22.75
CA SER A 30 25.89 20.75 23.65
C SER A 30 24.82 21.57 22.92
N ASN A 31 25.13 22.04 21.70
CA ASN A 31 24.17 22.78 20.87
C ASN A 31 22.95 21.93 20.48
N ASN A 32 23.11 20.65 20.14
CA ASN A 32 21.99 19.75 19.79
C ASN A 32 21.08 19.40 20.99
N LYS A 33 21.57 19.58 22.23
CA LYS A 33 20.78 19.37 23.45
C LYS A 33 20.01 20.61 23.88
N LYS A 34 20.30 21.78 23.30
CA LYS A 34 19.60 23.02 23.61
C LYS A 34 18.13 22.87 23.25
N SER A 35 17.24 23.31 24.13
CA SER A 35 15.81 23.27 23.86
C SER A 35 15.45 24.31 22.80
N CYS A 36 14.29 24.13 22.15
CA CYS A 36 13.77 25.11 21.19
C CYS A 36 13.62 26.53 21.76
N SER A 37 13.40 26.67 23.08
CA SER A 37 13.35 27.97 23.77
C SER A 37 14.71 28.68 23.82
N GLU A 38 15.81 27.91 23.78
CA GLU A 38 17.18 28.42 23.75
C GLU A 38 17.65 28.74 22.31
N CYS A 39 16.91 28.28 21.29
CA CYS A 39 17.21 28.50 19.86
C CYS A 39 16.51 29.72 19.25
N GLY A 40 15.78 30.52 20.06
CA GLY A 40 15.38 31.91 19.77
C GLY A 40 14.31 32.17 18.69
N ASN A 41 14.04 31.24 17.77
CA ASN A 41 13.33 31.59 16.52
C ASN A 41 11.98 30.90 16.28
N ILE A 42 11.60 29.88 17.05
CA ILE A 42 10.32 29.17 16.86
C ILE A 42 9.10 29.98 17.38
N PRO A 43 9.16 30.67 18.54
CA PRO A 43 8.02 31.44 19.05
C PRO A 43 7.58 32.62 18.15
N HIS A 44 8.42 32.99 17.18
CA HIS A 44 8.18 34.08 16.24
C HIS A 44 7.69 33.61 14.88
N LEU A 45 7.54 32.30 14.64
CA LEU A 45 6.87 31.82 13.46
C LEU A 45 5.40 32.26 13.54
N PRO A 46 4.93 33.13 12.63
CA PRO A 46 3.54 33.56 12.66
C PRO A 46 2.65 32.35 12.39
N ILE A 47 2.03 31.81 13.44
CA ILE A 47 0.94 30.87 13.29
C ILE A 47 -0.27 31.70 12.91
N THR A 48 -0.49 31.90 11.62
CA THR A 48 -1.79 32.32 11.12
C THR A 48 -2.76 31.18 11.40
N ILE A 49 -3.49 31.28 12.51
CA ILE A 49 -4.68 30.47 12.73
C ILE A 49 -5.66 30.94 11.65
N SER A 50 -5.64 30.23 10.53
CA SER A 50 -6.62 30.44 9.48
C SER A 50 -7.92 29.84 9.99
N ASP A 51 -8.87 30.70 10.36
CA ASP A 51 -10.28 30.31 10.53
C ASP A 51 -10.89 29.78 9.20
N GLN A 52 -10.12 29.76 8.12
CA GLN A 52 -10.49 29.40 6.75
C GLN A 52 -9.93 28.03 6.31
N LEU A 53 -9.78 27.08 7.23
CA LEU A 53 -9.64 25.67 6.83
C LEU A 53 -10.97 25.19 6.24
N HIS A 54 -11.22 25.59 5.00
CA HIS A 54 -12.35 25.12 4.22
C HIS A 54 -12.02 23.71 3.74
N LEU A 55 -12.65 22.71 4.36
CA LEU A 55 -12.74 21.40 3.73
C LEU A 55 -13.58 21.57 2.45
N PRO A 56 -13.14 21.02 1.31
CA PRO A 56 -13.99 21.02 0.12
C PRO A 56 -15.31 20.32 0.47
N PRO A 57 -16.46 20.85 0.00
CA PRO A 57 -17.74 20.22 0.26
C PRO A 57 -17.75 18.79 -0.30
N ILE A 58 -18.22 17.85 0.50
CA ILE A 58 -18.54 16.49 0.04
C ILE A 58 -20.00 16.52 -0.39
N GLU A 59 -20.25 16.26 -1.67
CA GLU A 59 -21.60 16.25 -2.21
C GLU A 59 -22.08 14.80 -2.34
N TYR A 60 -23.13 14.45 -1.61
CA TYR A 60 -23.78 13.15 -1.70
C TYR A 60 -24.93 13.26 -2.71
N TYR A 61 -24.78 12.61 -3.87
CA TYR A 61 -25.77 12.69 -4.96
C TYR A 61 -26.68 11.46 -5.06
N SER A 62 -26.39 10.41 -4.31
CA SER A 62 -27.14 9.16 -4.34
C SER A 62 -28.02 9.03 -3.09
N ASN A 63 -29.32 8.78 -3.28
CA ASN A 63 -30.24 8.33 -2.21
C ASN A 63 -30.00 6.87 -1.79
N LYS A 64 -28.97 6.23 -2.35
CA LYS A 64 -28.45 4.91 -1.95
C LYS A 64 -27.08 5.13 -1.32
N ASP A 65 -26.87 4.63 -0.12
CA ASP A 65 -25.70 4.82 0.76
C ASP A 65 -24.36 4.25 0.21
N GLU A 66 -24.15 4.22 -1.10
CA GLU A 66 -23.13 3.40 -1.77
C GLU A 66 -22.22 4.19 -2.74
N VAL A 67 -22.45 5.49 -2.96
CA VAL A 67 -21.64 6.29 -3.89
C VAL A 67 -21.31 7.65 -3.30
N ASP A 68 -20.02 7.83 -2.99
CA ASP A 68 -19.44 9.11 -2.58
C ASP A 68 -18.82 9.82 -3.79
N LEU A 69 -19.18 11.08 -4.02
CA LEU A 69 -18.65 11.91 -5.10
C LEU A 69 -17.84 13.08 -4.51
N PHE A 70 -16.59 13.18 -4.97
CA PHE A 70 -15.69 14.26 -4.59
C PHE A 70 -15.38 15.11 -5.81
N HIS A 71 -15.90 16.33 -5.84
CA HIS A 71 -15.53 17.28 -6.88
C HIS A 71 -14.23 17.99 -6.50
N SER A 72 -13.16 17.71 -7.26
CA SER A 72 -11.92 18.48 -7.18
C SER A 72 -11.90 19.53 -8.30
N PRO A 73 -11.99 20.84 -7.98
CA PRO A 73 -12.10 21.89 -9.00
C PRO A 73 -10.81 22.08 -9.82
N THR A 74 -9.73 21.35 -9.52
CA THR A 74 -8.39 21.55 -10.11
C THR A 74 -7.94 20.43 -11.04
N SER A 75 -8.77 19.39 -11.28
CA SER A 75 -8.36 18.21 -12.05
C SER A 75 -9.25 17.99 -13.28
N HIS A 76 -8.62 17.82 -14.45
CA HIS A 76 -9.29 17.30 -15.67
C HIS A 76 -9.42 15.77 -15.67
N PHE A 77 -8.93 15.13 -14.62
CA PHE A 77 -8.94 13.69 -14.43
C PHE A 77 -9.98 13.29 -13.40
N ILE A 78 -10.67 12.20 -13.69
CA ILE A 78 -11.60 11.55 -12.75
C ILE A 78 -10.87 10.35 -12.16
N ARG A 79 -10.94 10.22 -10.83
CA ARG A 79 -10.55 9.01 -10.12
C ARG A 79 -11.82 8.27 -9.71
N TYR A 80 -11.93 7.04 -10.16
CA TYR A 80 -12.95 6.10 -9.74
C TYR A 80 -12.33 5.17 -8.72
N THR A 81 -12.93 5.03 -7.55
CA THR A 81 -12.50 4.06 -6.55
C THR A 81 -13.69 3.21 -6.14
N LEU A 82 -13.54 1.90 -6.31
CA LEU A 82 -14.48 0.91 -5.80
C LEU A 82 -13.95 0.36 -4.48
N HIS A 83 -14.69 0.58 -3.39
CA HIS A 83 -14.38 0.00 -2.08
C HIS A 83 -15.28 -1.20 -1.81
N ILE A 84 -14.69 -2.35 -1.52
CA ILE A 84 -15.40 -3.61 -1.26
C ILE A 84 -15.08 -4.05 0.18
N PRO A 85 -16.07 -4.18 1.07
CA PRO A 85 -15.83 -4.53 2.47
C PRO A 85 -15.36 -5.98 2.62
N MET A 86 -14.27 -6.20 3.36
CA MET A 86 -13.59 -7.49 3.54
C MET A 86 -13.77 -8.12 4.92
N LYS A 87 -14.67 -7.57 5.75
CA LYS A 87 -14.86 -7.96 7.17
C LYS A 87 -15.04 -9.46 7.41
N ASN A 88 -15.62 -10.17 6.44
CA ASN A 88 -15.96 -11.59 6.53
C ASN A 88 -15.03 -12.51 5.70
N LEU A 89 -13.95 -11.97 5.12
CA LEU A 89 -13.03 -12.78 4.32
C LEU A 89 -12.33 -13.80 5.24
N PRO A 90 -12.40 -15.11 4.95
CA PRO A 90 -11.74 -16.13 5.76
C PRO A 90 -10.23 -15.90 5.90
N LEU A 91 -9.70 -16.19 7.10
CA LEU A 91 -8.28 -15.99 7.44
C LEU A 91 -7.32 -16.72 6.48
N ASP A 92 -7.73 -17.89 5.99
CA ASP A 92 -6.94 -18.71 5.07
C ASP A 92 -6.88 -18.13 3.64
N LEU A 93 -7.75 -17.17 3.31
CA LEU A 93 -7.78 -16.47 2.02
C LEU A 93 -7.04 -15.13 2.07
N GLN A 94 -7.06 -14.45 3.20
CA GLN A 94 -6.42 -13.13 3.35
C GLN A 94 -4.92 -13.13 3.04
N LEU A 95 -4.21 -14.22 3.33
CA LEU A 95 -2.79 -14.37 3.00
C LEU A 95 -2.52 -14.33 1.49
N TYR A 96 -3.51 -14.66 0.67
CA TYR A 96 -3.44 -14.65 -0.78
C TYR A 96 -3.99 -13.35 -1.39
N LEU A 97 -4.53 -12.44 -0.57
CA LEU A 97 -5.13 -11.20 -1.03
C LEU A 97 -4.13 -10.27 -1.75
N PRO A 98 -2.88 -10.07 -1.26
CA PRO A 98 -1.89 -9.27 -2.00
C PRO A 98 -1.57 -9.86 -3.38
N LEU A 99 -1.39 -11.19 -3.45
CA LEU A 99 -1.16 -11.89 -4.71
C LEU A 99 -2.37 -11.73 -5.65
N PHE A 100 -3.59 -11.89 -5.13
CA PHE A 100 -4.82 -11.66 -5.88
C PHE A 100 -4.87 -10.23 -6.44
N SER A 101 -4.63 -9.21 -5.59
CA SER A 101 -4.58 -7.80 -5.99
C SER A 101 -3.60 -7.55 -7.13
N ASN A 102 -2.41 -8.16 -7.07
CA ASN A 102 -1.37 -8.01 -8.08
C ASN A 102 -1.74 -8.70 -9.41
N LEU A 103 -2.53 -9.78 -9.36
CA LEU A 103 -2.90 -10.54 -10.57
C LEU A 103 -4.05 -9.92 -11.36
N LEU A 104 -4.89 -9.09 -10.74
CA LEU A 104 -6.07 -8.46 -11.36
C LEU A 104 -5.77 -7.70 -12.66
N PHE A 105 -4.59 -7.10 -12.79
CA PHE A 105 -4.16 -6.36 -13.98
C PHE A 105 -3.02 -7.04 -14.75
N HIS A 106 -2.58 -8.22 -14.32
CA HIS A 106 -1.42 -8.92 -14.88
C HIS A 106 -1.74 -10.30 -15.47
N THR A 107 -3.02 -10.62 -15.64
CA THR A 107 -3.50 -11.90 -16.18
C THR A 107 -4.44 -11.69 -17.36
N SER A 108 -4.86 -12.79 -17.98
CA SER A 108 -5.81 -12.76 -19.11
C SER A 108 -7.24 -12.56 -18.62
N ILE A 109 -8.06 -11.94 -19.46
CA ILE A 109 -9.47 -11.67 -19.20
C ILE A 109 -10.36 -12.50 -20.11
N GLN A 110 -11.43 -13.09 -19.55
CA GLN A 110 -12.55 -13.65 -20.28
C GLN A 110 -13.86 -13.19 -19.64
N TYR A 111 -14.57 -12.29 -20.31
CA TYR A 111 -15.85 -11.76 -19.84
C TYR A 111 -16.83 -11.66 -21.01
N GLU A 112 -17.98 -12.30 -20.87
CA GLU A 112 -19.00 -12.43 -21.93
C GLU A 112 -18.38 -12.97 -23.24
N ASN A 113 -18.32 -12.16 -24.30
CA ASN A 113 -17.77 -12.52 -25.61
C ASN A 113 -16.34 -12.00 -25.81
N ILE A 114 -15.74 -11.38 -24.80
CA ILE A 114 -14.41 -10.79 -24.87
C ILE A 114 -13.40 -11.76 -24.26
N HIS A 115 -12.37 -12.09 -25.04
CA HIS A 115 -11.20 -12.81 -24.59
C HIS A 115 -9.96 -11.99 -24.93
N LEU A 116 -9.23 -11.55 -23.90
CA LEU A 116 -8.01 -10.77 -24.03
C LEU A 116 -6.90 -11.52 -23.28
N ASP A 117 -5.80 -11.77 -23.96
CA ASP A 117 -4.58 -12.15 -23.24
C ASP A 117 -4.05 -10.97 -22.41
N LYS A 118 -3.09 -11.26 -21.52
CA LYS A 118 -2.44 -10.25 -20.68
C LYS A 118 -1.99 -9.02 -21.47
N PHE A 119 -1.33 -9.22 -22.61
CA PHE A 119 -0.73 -8.12 -23.38
C PHE A 119 -1.81 -7.21 -23.96
N ASN A 120 -2.80 -7.79 -24.63
CA ASN A 120 -3.92 -7.05 -25.23
C ASN A 120 -4.75 -6.32 -24.17
N PHE A 121 -4.92 -6.93 -22.99
CA PHE A 121 -5.61 -6.27 -21.88
C PHE A 121 -4.83 -5.07 -21.33
N CYS A 122 -3.52 -5.22 -21.12
CA CYS A 122 -2.66 -4.10 -20.69
C CYS A 122 -2.64 -2.97 -21.72
N GLU A 123 -2.59 -3.29 -23.02
CA GLU A 123 -2.62 -2.29 -24.10
C GLU A 123 -3.96 -1.54 -24.11
N LEU A 124 -5.07 -2.27 -23.99
CA LEU A 124 -6.41 -1.70 -23.93
C LEU A 124 -6.58 -0.74 -22.76
N ILE A 125 -6.18 -1.14 -21.55
CA ILE A 125 -6.26 -0.28 -20.36
C ILE A 125 -5.35 0.95 -20.51
N SER A 126 -4.11 0.77 -20.99
CA SER A 126 -3.12 1.86 -21.10
C SER A 126 -3.54 2.96 -22.07
N ARG A 127 -4.45 2.67 -23.00
CA ARG A 127 -5.03 3.66 -23.93
C ARG A 127 -5.90 4.69 -23.21
N ASP A 128 -6.69 4.25 -22.24
CA ASP A 128 -7.77 5.04 -21.65
C ASP A 128 -7.52 5.40 -20.17
N ILE A 129 -6.73 4.61 -19.46
CA ILE A 129 -6.44 4.72 -18.03
C ILE A 129 -5.02 5.22 -17.80
N LEU A 130 -4.92 6.32 -17.06
CA LEU A 130 -3.66 6.98 -16.71
C LEU A 130 -2.96 6.32 -15.52
N SER A 131 -3.74 5.86 -14.55
CA SER A 131 -3.24 5.11 -13.41
C SER A 131 -4.27 4.10 -12.94
N CYS A 132 -3.80 2.92 -12.54
CA CYS A 132 -4.58 1.91 -11.86
C CYS A 132 -3.85 1.48 -10.59
N SER A 133 -4.61 1.21 -9.53
CA SER A 133 -4.05 0.67 -8.29
C SER A 133 -5.07 -0.24 -7.62
N VAL A 134 -4.58 -1.30 -7.01
CA VAL A 134 -5.35 -2.14 -6.10
C VAL A 134 -4.70 -2.03 -4.74
N SER A 135 -5.48 -1.66 -3.73
CA SER A 135 -5.02 -1.55 -2.35
C SER A 135 -5.92 -2.35 -1.44
N ASN A 136 -5.32 -2.94 -0.41
CA ASN A 136 -6.05 -3.48 0.72
C ASN A 136 -5.92 -2.45 1.84
N GLU A 137 -7.01 -1.74 2.13
CA GLU A 137 -7.01 -0.60 3.03
C GLU A 137 -7.66 -0.98 4.36
N GLN A 138 -7.04 -0.54 5.44
CA GLN A 138 -7.72 -0.39 6.73
C GLN A 138 -7.89 1.10 6.97
N SER A 139 -9.13 1.56 6.85
CA SER A 139 -9.47 2.92 7.27
C SER A 139 -9.98 2.90 8.71
N PRO A 140 -9.49 3.78 9.60
CA PRO A 140 -10.16 4.02 10.87
C PRO A 140 -11.57 4.53 10.57
N SER A 141 -12.58 3.89 11.14
CA SER A 141 -13.97 4.35 10.98
C SER A 141 -14.08 5.83 11.40
N PRO A 142 -14.71 6.71 10.59
CA PRO A 142 -14.85 8.13 10.90
C PRO A 142 -15.68 8.39 12.17
N ILE A 143 -16.30 7.35 12.75
CA ILE A 143 -17.16 7.45 13.93
C ILE A 143 -16.35 7.49 15.26
N GLN A 144 -15.01 7.45 15.25
CA GLN A 144 -14.24 7.36 16.50
C GLN A 144 -13.34 8.57 16.81
N SER A 145 -13.72 9.25 17.90
CA SER A 145 -12.91 10.21 18.64
C SER A 145 -11.57 9.61 19.07
N SER A 146 -10.58 10.49 19.21
CA SER A 146 -9.15 10.32 19.50
C SER A 146 -8.72 9.39 20.66
N TYR A 147 -9.63 8.70 21.34
CA TYR A 147 -9.31 7.79 22.42
C TYR A 147 -10.34 6.66 22.44
N VAL A 148 -9.88 5.41 22.28
CA VAL A 148 -10.57 4.13 22.58
C VAL A 148 -11.30 3.41 21.41
N THR A 149 -10.69 2.28 21.01
CA THR A 149 -11.22 1.06 20.34
C THR A 149 -11.70 1.06 18.87
N ALA A 150 -10.72 0.97 17.96
CA ALA A 150 -10.51 -0.14 17.01
C ALA A 150 -11.70 -0.71 16.21
N HIS A 151 -12.52 0.13 15.58
CA HIS A 151 -13.31 -0.31 14.43
C HIS A 151 -12.61 0.09 13.13
N TYR A 152 -11.82 -0.84 12.60
CA TYR A 152 -11.25 -0.72 11.27
C TYR A 152 -12.25 -1.26 10.25
N ILE A 153 -12.40 -0.55 9.13
CA ILE A 153 -13.08 -1.07 7.96
C ILE A 153 -11.99 -1.67 7.09
N ASP A 154 -11.94 -3.00 7.03
CA ASP A 154 -11.12 -3.71 6.05
C ASP A 154 -11.80 -3.56 4.69
N THR A 155 -11.18 -2.86 3.76
CA THR A 155 -11.68 -2.69 2.39
C THR A 155 -10.65 -3.17 1.38
N PHE A 156 -11.16 -3.79 0.33
CA PHE A 156 -10.44 -4.02 -0.92
C PHE A 156 -10.80 -2.87 -1.85
N ALA A 157 -9.82 -2.08 -2.25
CA ALA A 157 -10.03 -0.92 -3.09
C ALA A 157 -9.40 -1.12 -4.47
N ILE A 158 -10.17 -0.88 -5.53
CA ILE A 158 -9.68 -0.78 -6.90
C ILE A 158 -9.86 0.67 -7.34
N SER A 159 -8.77 1.33 -7.69
CA SER A 159 -8.81 2.71 -8.20
C SER A 159 -8.34 2.77 -9.65
N LEU A 160 -9.11 3.46 -10.49
CA LEU A 160 -8.78 3.79 -11.87
C LEU A 160 -8.84 5.30 -12.05
N GLN A 161 -7.85 5.88 -12.72
CA GLN A 161 -7.80 7.30 -13.04
C GLN A 161 -7.80 7.49 -14.55
N SER A 162 -8.70 8.35 -15.05
CA SER A 162 -8.86 8.59 -16.48
C SER A 162 -9.13 10.05 -16.79
N ILE A 163 -9.17 10.40 -18.07
CA ILE A 163 -9.62 11.72 -18.54
C ILE A 163 -11.15 11.80 -18.41
N SER A 164 -11.66 13.00 -18.11
CA SER A 164 -13.10 13.28 -18.00
C SER A 164 -13.79 13.36 -19.37
N THR A 165 -14.11 12.21 -19.97
CA THR A 165 -15.00 12.11 -21.15
C THR A 165 -16.03 10.99 -20.97
N ASP A 166 -17.20 11.13 -21.58
CA ASP A 166 -18.30 10.15 -21.47
C ASP A 166 -17.92 8.77 -22.04
N GLU A 167 -17.13 8.74 -23.10
CA GLU A 167 -16.63 7.50 -23.71
C GLU A 167 -15.67 6.78 -22.76
N ILE A 168 -14.69 7.50 -22.22
CA ILE A 168 -13.70 6.94 -21.30
C ILE A 168 -14.38 6.51 -19.99
N TYR A 169 -15.40 7.23 -19.52
CA TYR A 169 -16.21 6.81 -18.37
C TYR A 169 -16.79 5.42 -18.61
N LYS A 170 -17.48 5.20 -19.73
CA LYS A 170 -18.09 3.91 -20.07
C LYS A 170 -17.03 2.80 -20.13
N ASN A 171 -15.92 3.06 -20.81
CA ASN A 171 -14.80 2.11 -20.89
C ASN A 171 -14.23 1.81 -19.51
N THR A 172 -14.11 2.80 -18.63
CA THR A 172 -13.60 2.64 -17.26
C THR A 172 -14.51 1.73 -16.43
N ILE A 173 -15.83 1.90 -16.53
CA ILE A 173 -16.80 1.00 -15.89
C ILE A 173 -16.67 -0.42 -16.44
N ASP A 174 -16.47 -0.59 -17.74
CA ASP A 174 -16.25 -1.90 -18.35
C ASP A 174 -14.91 -2.52 -17.89
N TYR A 175 -13.86 -1.72 -17.67
CA TYR A 175 -12.61 -2.22 -17.09
C TYR A 175 -12.79 -2.73 -15.67
N PHE A 176 -13.58 -2.06 -14.83
CA PHE A 176 -13.95 -2.64 -13.53
C PHE A 176 -14.63 -4.00 -13.68
N ARG A 177 -15.55 -4.14 -14.65
CA ARG A 177 -16.23 -5.42 -14.90
C ARG A 177 -15.26 -6.49 -15.37
N TYR A 178 -14.37 -6.17 -16.30
CA TYR A 178 -13.34 -7.09 -16.79
C TYR A 178 -12.45 -7.59 -15.66
N VAL A 179 -11.97 -6.67 -14.80
CA VAL A 179 -11.11 -7.02 -13.68
C VAL A 179 -11.84 -7.87 -12.63
N LEU A 180 -13.06 -7.49 -12.24
CA LEU A 180 -13.79 -8.19 -11.18
C LEU A 180 -14.34 -9.54 -11.62
N PHE A 181 -14.96 -9.59 -12.80
CA PHE A 181 -15.70 -10.75 -13.25
C PHE A 181 -14.94 -11.57 -14.30
N GLY A 182 -14.03 -10.94 -15.04
CA GLY A 182 -13.36 -11.55 -16.19
C GLY A 182 -11.95 -12.07 -15.93
N THR A 183 -11.32 -11.77 -14.80
CA THR A 183 -9.95 -12.24 -14.49
C THR A 183 -9.88 -13.76 -14.45
N ILE A 184 -8.92 -14.34 -15.18
CA ILE A 184 -8.69 -15.80 -15.23
C ILE A 184 -7.36 -16.15 -14.55
N PHE A 185 -7.42 -17.03 -13.55
CA PHE A 185 -6.25 -17.57 -12.87
C PHE A 185 -5.88 -18.97 -13.42
N ASN A 186 -5.52 -19.09 -14.70
CA ASN A 186 -5.16 -20.38 -15.30
C ASN A 186 -3.65 -20.51 -15.61
N ASP A 187 -2.98 -19.39 -15.86
CA ASP A 187 -1.55 -19.38 -16.18
C ASP A 187 -0.72 -19.42 -14.90
N HIS A 188 -0.36 -20.64 -14.50
CA HIS A 188 0.48 -20.88 -13.33
C HIS A 188 1.85 -20.19 -13.43
N LYS A 189 2.38 -19.99 -14.64
CA LYS A 189 3.67 -19.34 -14.82
C LYS A 189 3.60 -17.88 -14.40
N ILE A 190 2.57 -17.16 -14.83
CA ILE A 190 2.35 -15.75 -14.44
C ILE A 190 2.19 -15.63 -12.92
N ILE A 191 1.47 -16.57 -12.30
CA ILE A 191 1.26 -16.57 -10.85
C ILE A 191 2.58 -16.71 -10.10
N ILE A 192 3.45 -17.63 -10.54
CA ILE A 192 4.78 -17.81 -9.93
C ILE A 192 5.67 -16.59 -10.17
N GLU A 193 5.66 -16.02 -11.38
CA GLU A 193 6.41 -14.78 -11.68
C GLU A 193 6.00 -13.62 -10.74
N GLU A 194 4.70 -13.44 -10.48
CA GLU A 194 4.24 -12.43 -9.51
C GLU A 194 4.58 -12.80 -8.06
N CYS A 195 4.55 -14.07 -7.68
CA CYS A 195 5.00 -14.51 -6.34
C CYS A 195 6.49 -14.20 -6.11
N GLU A 196 7.35 -14.45 -7.10
CA GLU A 196 8.78 -14.17 -7.02
C GLU A 196 9.06 -12.67 -6.90
N LYS A 197 8.35 -11.87 -7.69
CA LYS A 197 8.42 -10.40 -7.65
C LYS A 197 7.97 -9.86 -6.29
N GLU A 198 6.87 -10.35 -5.75
CA GLU A 198 6.37 -9.96 -4.43
C GLU A 198 7.34 -10.37 -3.32
N LEU A 199 7.88 -11.60 -3.38
CA LEU A 199 8.89 -12.07 -2.42
C LEU A 199 10.15 -11.19 -2.44
N LYS A 200 10.63 -10.79 -3.63
CA LYS A 200 11.76 -9.88 -3.77
C LYS A 200 11.46 -8.53 -3.11
N ASN A 201 10.30 -7.94 -3.40
CA ASN A 201 9.89 -6.67 -2.81
C ASN A 201 9.80 -6.76 -1.28
N LEU A 202 9.29 -7.87 -0.73
CA LEU A 202 9.23 -8.09 0.72
C LEU A 202 10.63 -8.23 1.33
N ILE A 203 11.56 -8.92 0.67
CA ILE A 203 12.95 -9.03 1.16
C ILE A 203 13.63 -7.67 1.21
N GLU A 204 13.40 -6.82 0.21
CA GLU A 204 13.90 -5.43 0.19
C GLU A 204 13.24 -4.57 1.28
N ALA A 205 11.91 -4.67 1.43
CA ALA A 205 11.17 -3.97 2.50
C ALA A 205 11.62 -4.41 3.90
N ILE A 206 12.02 -5.67 4.07
CA ILE A 206 12.56 -6.20 5.34
C ILE A 206 13.93 -5.59 5.70
N GLN A 207 14.59 -4.89 4.79
CA GLN A 207 15.80 -4.15 5.12
C GLN A 207 15.48 -2.82 5.82
N ASP A 208 14.25 -2.30 5.65
CA ASP A 208 13.76 -1.15 6.39
C ASP A 208 13.18 -1.58 7.75
N GLY A 209 14.06 -1.58 8.75
CA GLY A 209 13.70 -1.95 10.12
C GLY A 209 12.54 -1.13 10.69
N HIS A 210 12.38 0.14 10.31
CA HIS A 210 11.30 0.98 10.83
C HIS A 210 9.93 0.46 10.40
N THR A 211 9.75 0.21 9.11
CA THR A 211 8.50 -0.32 8.54
C THR A 211 8.13 -1.68 9.13
N ILE A 212 9.10 -2.58 9.29
CA ILE A 212 8.88 -3.89 9.91
C ILE A 212 8.45 -3.76 11.37
N HIS A 213 9.16 -2.94 12.16
CA HIS A 213 8.84 -2.78 13.57
C HIS A 213 7.42 -2.23 13.71
N LEU A 214 7.06 -1.22 12.93
CA LEU A 214 5.71 -0.66 12.95
C LEU A 214 4.65 -1.70 12.57
N GLY A 215 4.86 -2.42 11.47
CA GLY A 215 3.92 -3.47 11.02
C GLY A 215 3.77 -4.60 12.05
N PHE A 216 4.88 -5.06 12.63
CA PHE A 216 4.87 -6.10 13.65
C PHE A 216 4.21 -5.64 14.96
N PHE A 217 4.52 -4.45 15.46
CA PHE A 217 3.89 -3.93 16.67
C PHE A 217 2.39 -3.70 16.48
N ASN A 218 1.97 -3.15 15.33
CA ASN A 218 0.55 -3.02 15.00
C ASN A 218 -0.14 -4.39 14.98
N SER A 219 0.51 -5.41 14.43
CA SER A 219 -0.02 -6.79 14.44
C SER A 219 -0.24 -7.35 15.85
N LEU A 220 0.64 -7.02 16.81
CA LEU A 220 0.51 -7.45 18.20
C LEU A 220 -0.57 -6.67 18.94
N ILE A 221 -0.62 -5.35 18.75
CA ILE A 221 -1.61 -4.46 19.39
C ILE A 221 -3.03 -4.82 18.97
N HIS A 222 -3.23 -5.22 17.70
CA HIS A 222 -4.54 -5.55 17.15
C HIS A 222 -4.85 -7.06 17.15
N SER A 223 -4.04 -7.88 17.82
CA SER A 223 -4.17 -9.35 17.88
C SER A 223 -5.48 -9.85 18.51
N THR A 224 -6.13 -9.06 19.37
CA THR A 224 -7.40 -9.41 20.03
C THR A 224 -8.61 -9.34 19.10
N ASN A 225 -8.50 -8.56 18.01
CA ASN A 225 -9.42 -8.63 16.88
C ASN A 225 -8.80 -9.60 15.87
N SER A 226 -9.13 -10.89 15.99
CA SER A 226 -8.60 -11.99 15.15
C SER A 226 -8.76 -11.77 13.64
N ASN A 227 -9.63 -10.83 13.26
CA ASN A 227 -9.90 -10.45 11.87
C ASN A 227 -9.13 -9.20 11.40
N SER A 228 -8.20 -8.65 12.18
CA SER A 228 -7.48 -7.42 11.79
C SER A 228 -6.43 -7.67 10.69
N TYR A 229 -6.52 -6.86 9.64
CA TYR A 229 -5.59 -6.80 8.50
C TYR A 229 -4.10 -6.83 8.92
N TYR A 230 -3.73 -6.16 10.02
CA TYR A 230 -2.34 -6.11 10.52
C TYR A 230 -1.79 -7.45 11.02
N HIS A 231 -2.63 -8.33 11.58
CA HIS A 231 -2.19 -9.67 11.98
C HIS A 231 -2.00 -10.59 10.77
N GLN A 232 -2.67 -10.29 9.66
CA GLN A 232 -2.86 -11.19 8.52
C GLN A 232 -2.00 -10.79 7.31
N THR A 233 -1.67 -9.52 7.18
CA THR A 233 -0.63 -8.98 6.28
C THR A 233 0.74 -8.88 6.95
N ASN A 234 0.94 -9.71 7.97
CA ASN A 234 2.24 -9.86 8.58
C ASN A 234 3.27 -10.23 7.50
N ILE A 235 4.20 -9.31 7.24
CA ILE A 235 5.28 -9.42 6.26
C ILE A 235 6.01 -10.76 6.39
N PHE A 236 6.17 -11.28 7.61
CA PHE A 236 6.80 -12.58 7.83
C PHE A 236 5.94 -13.76 7.41
N SER A 237 4.62 -13.72 7.65
CA SER A 237 3.68 -14.75 7.20
C SER A 237 3.59 -14.80 5.68
N GLN A 238 3.50 -13.62 5.03
CA GLN A 238 3.50 -13.51 3.57
C GLN A 238 4.81 -14.01 2.97
N LYS A 239 5.96 -13.56 3.50
CA LYS A 239 7.28 -14.06 3.08
C LYS A 239 7.37 -15.58 3.20
N ASN A 240 6.98 -16.16 4.34
CA ASN A 240 7.04 -17.60 4.57
C ASN A 240 6.14 -18.39 3.61
N LEU A 241 4.97 -17.85 3.27
CA LEU A 241 4.08 -18.45 2.28
C LEU A 241 4.70 -18.41 0.87
N LEU A 242 5.13 -17.22 0.43
CA LEU A 242 5.72 -17.03 -0.90
C LEU A 242 7.01 -17.85 -1.07
N GLU A 243 7.87 -17.94 -0.04
CA GLU A 243 9.04 -18.80 -0.08
C GLU A 243 8.69 -20.28 -0.29
N LYS A 244 7.62 -20.77 0.34
CA LYS A 244 7.17 -22.17 0.15
C LYS A 244 6.65 -22.39 -1.25
N ILE A 245 5.87 -21.44 -1.77
CA ILE A 245 5.32 -21.47 -3.12
C ILE A 245 6.45 -21.46 -4.16
N CYS A 246 7.37 -20.48 -4.10
CA CYS A 246 8.48 -20.38 -5.04
C CYS A 246 9.45 -21.58 -4.98
N LYS A 247 9.63 -22.22 -3.82
CA LYS A 247 10.48 -23.42 -3.68
C LYS A 247 9.84 -24.69 -4.24
N GLN A 248 8.51 -24.80 -4.23
CA GLN A 248 7.77 -26.02 -4.62
C GLN A 248 6.51 -25.66 -5.44
N PRO A 249 6.64 -24.99 -6.60
CA PRO A 249 5.50 -24.41 -7.31
C PRO A 249 4.46 -25.45 -7.72
N ASP A 250 4.89 -26.62 -8.19
CA ASP A 250 4.00 -27.69 -8.66
C ASP A 250 3.14 -28.27 -7.52
N LYS A 251 3.66 -28.28 -6.29
CA LYS A 251 2.94 -28.81 -5.12
C LYS A 251 1.79 -27.88 -4.72
N TYR A 252 1.98 -26.58 -4.86
CA TYR A 252 1.04 -25.55 -4.40
C TYR A 252 0.10 -25.05 -5.49
N GLN A 253 0.30 -25.42 -6.76
CA GLN A 253 -0.50 -24.95 -7.90
C GLN A 253 -2.01 -25.03 -7.64
N ASN A 254 -2.54 -26.23 -7.38
CA ASN A 254 -3.98 -26.42 -7.20
C ASN A 254 -4.53 -25.67 -5.98
N GLU A 255 -3.72 -25.56 -4.91
CA GLU A 255 -4.11 -24.80 -3.72
C GLU A 255 -4.23 -23.31 -4.05
N ILE A 256 -3.21 -22.72 -4.69
CA ILE A 256 -3.20 -21.30 -5.06
C ILE A 256 -4.40 -20.97 -5.94
N LEU A 257 -4.64 -21.75 -7.00
CA LEU A 257 -5.76 -21.55 -7.91
C LEU A 257 -7.10 -21.60 -7.16
N SER A 258 -7.28 -22.59 -6.30
CA SER A 258 -8.48 -22.71 -5.47
C SER A 258 -8.68 -21.51 -4.55
N LYS A 259 -7.61 -20.98 -3.96
CA LYS A 259 -7.67 -19.82 -3.06
C LYS A 259 -8.00 -18.54 -3.81
N LEU A 260 -7.38 -18.30 -4.97
CA LEU A 260 -7.65 -17.13 -5.81
C LEU A 260 -9.10 -17.12 -6.31
N GLU A 261 -9.62 -18.27 -6.75
CA GLU A 261 -11.03 -18.40 -7.14
C GLU A 261 -11.99 -18.18 -5.97
N ARG A 262 -11.67 -18.69 -4.78
CA ARG A 262 -12.47 -18.45 -3.57
C ARG A 262 -12.48 -16.97 -3.17
N ILE A 263 -11.38 -16.24 -3.36
CA ILE A 263 -11.33 -14.78 -3.14
C ILE A 263 -12.20 -14.08 -4.17
N ARG A 264 -12.08 -14.43 -5.46
CA ARG A 264 -12.92 -13.88 -6.52
C ARG A 264 -14.39 -14.04 -6.18
N LEU A 265 -14.83 -15.27 -5.86
CA LEU A 265 -16.22 -15.58 -5.47
C LEU A 265 -16.67 -14.89 -4.17
N PHE A 266 -15.76 -14.46 -3.30
CA PHE A 266 -16.11 -13.71 -2.10
C PHE A 266 -16.32 -12.22 -2.39
N ILE A 267 -15.55 -11.68 -3.33
CA ILE A 267 -15.61 -10.27 -3.76
C ILE A 267 -16.87 -10.01 -4.61
N LEU A 268 -17.34 -11.03 -5.34
CA LEU A 268 -18.56 -11.01 -6.16
C LEU A 268 -19.84 -11.22 -5.34
#